data_AF-S4VGK6-F1
#
_entry.id   AF-S4VGK6-F1
#
_cell.length_a   1.000
_cell.length_b   1.000
_cell.length_c   1.000
_cell.angle_alpha   90.00
_cell.angle_beta   90.00
_cell.angle_gamma   90.00
#
_symmetry.space_group_name_H-M   'P 1'
#
loop_
_entity.id
_entity.type
_entity.pdbx_description
1 polymer ?
#
loop_
_entity_poly.entity_id
_entity_poly.type
_entity_poly.pdbx_seq_one_letter_code
_entity_poly.pdbx_strand_id
1 'polypeptide(L)'
;QLDAHANNVSGETLWGNGKATQETLHKVKEAGFTSVRIPVTWLGKMGAAPDYLINSEWLERVAEVVGYAEQAGLKAIINIHHDGHRSENEPGHWLDITKAASSTAANEAIKAQLSA
;
A
#
# COMPACT_ATOMS: atom_id res chain seq x y z
N GLN A 1 3.54 3.50 -9.37
CA GLN A 1 2.61 2.83 -8.46
C GLN A 1 3.42 2.10 -7.38
N LEU A 2 2.83 1.79 -6.22
CA LEU A 2 3.51 1.12 -5.10
C LEU A 2 2.74 -0.12 -4.60
N ASP A 3 1.90 -0.67 -5.47
CA ASP A 3 0.96 -1.75 -5.18
C ASP A 3 1.47 -3.15 -5.52
N ALA A 4 2.36 -3.26 -6.51
CA ALA A 4 2.83 -4.56 -6.99
C ALA A 4 3.46 -5.40 -5.86
N HIS A 5 3.13 -6.69 -5.86
CA HIS A 5 3.63 -7.65 -4.87
C HIS A 5 3.83 -9.03 -5.51
N ALA A 6 4.71 -9.82 -4.90
CA ALA A 6 4.93 -11.23 -5.24
C ALA A 6 5.32 -11.98 -3.98
N ASN A 7 4.84 -13.21 -3.81
CA ASN A 7 5.16 -14.06 -2.66
C ASN A 7 4.95 -13.35 -1.30
N ASN A 8 3.84 -12.62 -1.15
CA ASN A 8 3.51 -11.83 0.05
C ASN A 8 4.52 -10.70 0.40
N VAL A 9 5.29 -10.22 -0.57
CA VAL A 9 6.21 -9.09 -0.39
C VAL A 9 5.98 -8.04 -1.46
N SER A 10 5.81 -6.80 -1.02
CA SER A 10 5.64 -5.64 -1.90
C SER A 10 6.94 -5.21 -2.56
N GLY A 11 6.83 -4.78 -3.82
CA GLY A 11 7.92 -4.25 -4.61
C GLY A 11 7.40 -3.56 -5.86
N GLU A 12 7.73 -2.28 -6.02
CA GLU A 12 7.12 -1.38 -7.02
C GLU A 12 7.31 -1.81 -8.48
N THR A 13 8.26 -2.71 -8.77
CA THR A 13 8.58 -3.18 -10.13
C THR A 13 8.14 -4.62 -10.42
N LEU A 14 7.50 -5.31 -9.47
CA LEU A 14 7.21 -6.74 -9.57
C LEU A 14 6.22 -7.11 -10.67
N TRP A 15 5.38 -6.15 -11.10
CA TRP A 15 4.41 -6.33 -12.19
C TRP A 15 4.82 -5.59 -13.48
N GLY A 16 6.13 -5.39 -13.69
CA GLY A 16 6.68 -4.89 -14.95
C GLY A 16 6.70 -3.37 -15.12
N ASN A 17 6.08 -2.63 -14.19
CA ASN A 17 6.16 -1.16 -14.18
C ASN A 17 7.54 -0.69 -13.70
N GLY A 18 8.03 0.40 -14.30
CA GLY A 18 9.21 1.11 -13.78
C GLY A 18 8.90 1.84 -12.47
N LYS A 19 9.95 2.24 -11.76
CA LYS A 19 9.82 3.09 -10.58
C LYS A 19 9.12 4.41 -10.95
N ALA A 20 8.21 4.87 -10.10
CA ALA A 20 7.65 6.21 -10.26
C ALA A 20 8.76 7.27 -10.12
N THR A 21 8.73 8.28 -10.99
CA THR A 21 9.69 9.39 -11.00
C THR A 21 8.97 10.73 -10.91
N GLN A 22 9.69 11.79 -10.56
CA GLN A 22 9.15 13.17 -10.60
C GLN A 22 8.53 13.49 -11.97
N GLU A 23 9.20 13.12 -13.06
CA GLU A 23 8.71 13.32 -14.43
C GLU A 23 7.38 12.60 -14.69
N THR A 24 7.18 11.41 -14.10
CA THR A 24 5.91 10.69 -14.22
C THR A 24 4.75 11.52 -13.67
N LEU A 25 4.93 12.16 -12.51
CA LEU A 25 3.89 12.96 -11.87
C LEU A 25 3.70 14.33 -12.54
N HIS A 26 4.76 14.93 -13.11
CA HIS A 26 4.61 16.09 -13.98
C HIS A 26 3.77 15.79 -15.21
N LYS A 27 3.99 14.66 -15.89
CA LYS A 27 3.17 14.25 -17.04
C LYS A 27 1.70 14.03 -16.67
N VAL A 28 1.43 13.51 -15.47
CA VAL A 28 0.06 13.41 -14.94
C VAL A 28 -0.55 14.81 -14.76
N LYS A 29 0.20 15.77 -14.23
CA LYS A 29 -0.27 17.16 -14.10
C LYS A 29 -0.51 17.82 -15.47
N GLU A 30 0.42 17.67 -16.40
CA GLU A 30 0.35 18.22 -17.76
C GLU A 30 -0.85 17.68 -18.54
N ALA A 31 -1.22 16.41 -18.30
CA ALA A 31 -2.43 15.81 -18.84
C ALA A 31 -3.74 16.40 -18.27
N GLY A 32 -3.67 17.33 -17.32
CA GLY A 32 -4.82 18.07 -16.79
C GLY A 32 -5.42 17.51 -15.49
N PHE A 33 -4.81 16.48 -14.89
CA PHE A 33 -5.28 15.94 -13.62
C PHE A 33 -4.97 16.89 -12.45
N THR A 34 -5.82 16.87 -11.43
CA THR A 34 -5.67 17.68 -10.20
C THR A 34 -5.33 16.84 -8.96
N SER A 35 -5.50 15.53 -9.06
CA SER A 35 -5.21 14.57 -8.00
C SER A 35 -4.69 13.27 -8.58
N VAL A 36 -3.90 12.53 -7.79
CA VAL A 36 -3.40 11.20 -8.13
C VAL A 36 -3.59 10.27 -6.93
N ARG A 37 -4.12 9.07 -7.19
CA ARG A 37 -4.17 7.99 -6.20
C ARG A 37 -2.93 7.12 -6.38
N ILE A 38 -2.15 6.98 -5.31
CA ILE A 38 -0.93 6.17 -5.25
C ILE A 38 -1.28 4.94 -4.40
N PRO A 39 -1.72 3.83 -5.02
CA PRO A 39 -2.02 2.63 -4.25
C PRO A 39 -0.74 2.06 -3.66
N VAL A 40 -0.79 1.70 -2.38
CA VAL A 40 0.35 1.13 -1.64
C VAL A 40 -0.05 -0.23 -1.06
N THR A 41 0.75 -1.24 -1.34
CA THR A 41 0.66 -2.54 -0.67
C THR A 41 1.77 -2.61 0.39
N TRP A 42 1.44 -3.10 1.59
CA TRP A 42 2.34 -3.13 2.75
C TRP A 42 2.79 -4.56 3.11
N LEU A 43 2.42 -5.55 2.29
CA LEU A 43 2.81 -6.94 2.44
C LEU A 43 4.33 -7.11 2.55
N GLY A 44 4.78 -7.80 3.60
CA GLY A 44 6.20 -8.01 3.88
C GLY A 44 6.97 -6.73 4.23
N LYS A 45 6.28 -5.61 4.46
CA LYS A 45 6.85 -4.32 4.87
C LYS A 45 6.50 -3.93 6.31
N MET A 46 5.76 -4.79 7.01
CA MET A 46 5.38 -4.61 8.41
C MET A 46 6.24 -5.53 9.30
N GLY A 47 6.73 -5.00 10.41
CA GLY A 47 7.41 -5.75 11.46
C GLY A 47 6.47 -6.66 12.25
N ALA A 48 7.05 -7.44 13.15
CA ALA A 48 6.28 -8.31 14.03
C ALA A 48 5.49 -7.50 15.09
N ALA A 49 4.48 -8.16 15.67
CA ALA A 49 3.80 -7.68 16.85
C ALA A 49 4.78 -7.46 18.02
N PRO A 50 4.50 -6.53 18.95
CA PRO A 50 3.31 -5.67 19.01
C PRO A 50 3.45 -4.35 18.24
N ASP A 51 4.67 -3.97 17.86
CA ASP A 51 4.95 -2.61 17.35
C ASP A 51 4.60 -2.43 15.87
N TYR A 52 4.55 -3.53 15.11
CA TYR A 52 4.19 -3.54 13.69
C TYR A 52 4.93 -2.49 12.84
N LEU A 53 6.18 -2.20 13.18
CA LEU A 53 6.95 -1.12 12.57
C LEU A 53 7.03 -1.29 11.05
N ILE A 54 6.67 -0.24 10.31
CA ILE A 54 6.83 -0.21 8.85
C ILE A 54 8.32 -0.15 8.55
N ASN A 55 8.78 -0.97 7.60
CA ASN A 55 10.12 -0.90 7.04
C ASN A 55 10.43 0.53 6.59
N SER A 56 11.47 1.14 7.16
CA SER A 56 11.77 2.56 6.97
C SER A 56 12.05 2.91 5.51
N GLU A 57 12.81 2.09 4.78
CA GLU A 57 13.10 2.31 3.36
C GLU A 57 11.83 2.32 2.50
N TRP A 58 10.87 1.45 2.82
CA TRP A 58 9.58 1.43 2.12
C TRP A 58 8.74 2.66 2.44
N LEU A 59 8.69 3.07 3.71
CA LEU A 59 7.98 4.27 4.12
C LEU A 59 8.57 5.54 3.50
N GLU A 60 9.90 5.66 3.48
CA GLU A 60 10.62 6.74 2.81
C GLU A 60 10.32 6.75 1.31
N ARG A 61 10.27 5.58 0.66
CA ARG A 61 9.90 5.49 -0.75
C ARG A 61 8.45 5.91 -1.01
N VAL A 62 7.52 5.56 -0.13
CA VAL A 62 6.13 6.04 -0.22
C VAL A 62 6.09 7.57 -0.10
N ALA A 63 6.79 8.13 0.90
CA ALA A 63 6.86 9.57 1.12
C ALA A 63 7.50 10.30 -0.07
N GLU A 64 8.54 9.72 -0.70
CA GLU A 64 9.17 10.27 -1.88
C GLU A 64 8.18 10.40 -3.06
N VAL A 65 7.41 9.34 -3.34
CA VAL A 65 6.42 9.36 -4.45
C VAL A 65 5.25 10.30 -4.15
N VAL A 66 4.83 10.40 -2.89
CA VAL A 66 3.87 11.44 -2.45
C VAL A 66 4.45 12.83 -2.67
N GLY A 67 5.70 13.05 -2.27
CA GLY A 67 6.42 14.29 -2.50
C GLY A 67 6.52 14.66 -3.98
N TYR A 68 6.68 13.67 -4.87
CA TYR A 68 6.64 13.93 -6.31
C TYR A 68 5.29 14.47 -6.79
N ALA A 69 4.19 13.92 -6.27
CA ALA A 69 2.85 14.39 -6.59
C ALA A 69 2.61 15.81 -6.08
N GLU A 70 3.02 16.10 -4.84
CA GLU A 70 2.93 17.44 -4.25
C GLU A 70 3.74 18.48 -5.04
N GLN A 71 4.99 18.15 -5.39
CA GLN A 71 5.86 19.01 -6.22
C GLN A 71 5.28 19.26 -7.62
N ALA A 72 4.56 18.28 -8.18
CA ALA A 72 3.83 18.46 -9.43
C ALA A 72 2.52 19.27 -9.27
N GLY A 73 2.14 19.66 -8.06
CA GLY A 73 0.89 20.38 -7.79
C GLY A 73 -0.36 19.50 -7.92
N LEU A 74 -0.23 18.22 -7.59
CA LEU A 74 -1.31 17.23 -7.50
C LEU A 74 -1.67 16.98 -6.04
N LYS A 75 -2.96 16.73 -5.76
CA LYS A 75 -3.39 16.17 -4.48
C LYS A 75 -3.11 14.66 -4.46
N ALA A 76 -2.33 14.19 -3.49
CA ALA A 76 -2.02 12.77 -3.33
C ALA A 76 -3.07 12.06 -2.45
N ILE A 77 -3.46 10.85 -2.86
CA ILE A 77 -4.28 9.92 -2.06
C ILE A 77 -3.51 8.60 -1.95
N ILE A 78 -3.15 8.19 -0.74
CA ILE A 78 -2.56 6.87 -0.46
C ILE A 78 -3.57 5.98 0.28
N ASN A 79 -3.36 4.67 0.25
CA ASN A 79 -4.19 3.73 0.96
C ASN A 79 -3.44 2.44 1.32
N ILE A 80 -4.17 1.50 1.92
CA ILE A 80 -3.81 0.09 2.03
C ILE A 80 -4.50 -0.63 0.85
N HIS A 81 -3.76 -1.27 -0.05
CA HIS A 81 -4.29 -1.74 -1.33
C HIS A 81 -4.57 -3.24 -1.40
N HIS A 82 -3.54 -4.08 -1.51
CA HIS A 82 -3.71 -5.54 -1.63
C HIS A 82 -3.63 -6.29 -0.30
N ASP A 83 -3.38 -5.59 0.79
CA ASP A 83 -3.21 -6.18 2.14
C ASP A 83 -4.44 -6.90 2.69
N GLY A 84 -5.61 -6.67 2.10
CA GLY A 84 -6.84 -7.41 2.41
C GLY A 84 -7.35 -8.27 1.26
N HIS A 85 -6.55 -8.46 0.21
CA HIS A 85 -6.93 -9.32 -0.91
C HIS A 85 -7.12 -10.77 -0.44
N ARG A 86 -8.12 -11.41 -1.03
CA ARG A 86 -8.46 -12.82 -0.84
C ARG A 86 -9.12 -13.31 -2.11
N SER A 87 -8.77 -14.52 -2.53
CA SER A 87 -9.46 -15.24 -3.59
C SER A 87 -9.68 -16.71 -3.20
N GLU A 88 -10.33 -17.48 -4.06
CA GLU A 88 -10.42 -18.94 -3.89
C GLU A 88 -9.04 -19.62 -3.83
N ASN A 89 -8.03 -19.03 -4.47
CA ASN A 89 -6.69 -19.59 -4.62
C ASN A 89 -5.63 -18.89 -3.75
N GLU A 90 -5.99 -17.80 -3.07
CA GLU A 90 -5.10 -17.06 -2.17
C GLU A 90 -5.78 -16.82 -0.81
N PRO A 91 -5.24 -17.38 0.29
CA PRO A 91 -5.73 -17.07 1.62
C PRO A 91 -5.54 -15.59 1.92
N GLY A 92 -6.46 -15.01 2.70
CA GLY A 92 -6.40 -13.59 3.05
C GLY A 92 -5.09 -13.24 3.76
N HIS A 93 -4.55 -12.06 3.46
CA HIS A 93 -3.35 -11.53 4.11
C HIS A 93 -3.69 -10.95 5.51
N TRP A 94 -2.82 -10.07 6.05
CA TRP A 94 -2.98 -9.58 7.42
C TRP A 94 -4.28 -8.81 7.65
N LEU A 95 -4.87 -8.19 6.61
CA LEU A 95 -6.16 -7.50 6.67
C LEU A 95 -7.31 -8.35 6.07
N ASP A 96 -7.53 -9.58 6.54
CA ASP A 96 -8.64 -10.44 6.06
C ASP A 96 -10.01 -9.99 6.62
N ILE A 97 -10.60 -8.97 6.00
CA ILE A 97 -11.90 -8.42 6.36
C ILE A 97 -13.04 -9.43 6.21
N THR A 98 -12.93 -10.37 5.27
CA THR A 98 -13.96 -11.40 5.02
C THR A 98 -14.00 -12.39 6.17
N LYS A 99 -12.82 -12.82 6.65
CA LYS A 99 -12.71 -13.65 7.86
C LYS A 99 -13.14 -12.88 9.10
N ALA A 100 -12.77 -11.60 9.23
CA ALA A 100 -13.21 -10.76 10.34
C ALA A 100 -14.73 -10.53 10.36
N ALA A 101 -15.41 -10.52 9.21
CA ALA A 101 -16.86 -10.41 9.15
C ALA A 101 -17.57 -11.70 9.59
N SER A 102 -16.91 -12.86 9.49
CA SER A 102 -17.50 -14.17 9.80
C SER A 102 -17.00 -14.80 11.10
N SER A 103 -16.00 -14.18 11.76
CA SER A 103 -15.40 -14.69 12.99
C SER A 103 -15.13 -13.57 13.99
N THR A 104 -15.79 -13.61 15.15
CA THR A 104 -15.55 -12.66 16.26
C THR A 104 -14.10 -12.68 16.70
N ALA A 105 -13.47 -13.84 16.82
CA ALA A 105 -12.07 -13.95 17.21
C ALA A 105 -11.14 -13.28 16.20
N ALA A 106 -11.38 -13.47 14.90
CA ALA A 106 -10.58 -12.78 13.86
C ALA A 106 -10.84 -11.27 13.85
N ASN A 107 -12.08 -10.85 14.09
CA ASN A 107 -12.45 -9.44 14.19
C ASN A 107 -11.71 -8.72 15.33
N GLU A 108 -11.73 -9.32 16.53
CA GLU A 108 -11.03 -8.82 17.72
C GLU A 108 -9.51 -8.76 17.48
N ALA A 109 -8.93 -9.80 16.86
CA ALA A 109 -7.51 -9.84 16.55
C ALA A 109 -7.08 -8.72 15.57
N ILE A 110 -7.82 -8.50 14.48
CA ILE A 110 -7.51 -7.41 13.53
C ILE A 110 -7.69 -6.04 14.20
N LYS A 111 -8.73 -5.85 15.01
CA LYS A 111 -8.92 -4.59 15.76
C LYS A 111 -7.78 -4.30 16.72
N ALA A 112 -7.28 -5.34 17.41
CA ALA A 112 -6.12 -5.19 18.29
C ALA A 112 -4.87 -4.76 17.51
N GLN A 113 -4.65 -5.31 16.31
CA GLN A 113 -3.54 -4.91 15.42
C GLN A 113 -3.65 -3.46 14.94
N LEU A 114 -4.86 -2.98 14.67
CA LEU A 114 -5.11 -1.60 14.25
C LEU A 114 -5.04 -0.57 15.39
N SER A 115 -5.07 -1.02 16.64
CA SER A 115 -5.09 -0.16 17.83
C SER A 115 -3.74 -0.06 18.55
N ALA A 116 -2.75 -0.86 18.12
CA ALA A 116 -1.38 -0.83 18.62
C ALA A 116 -0.59 0.30 17.95
#